data_AF-A0A532U128-F1
#
_entry.id   AF-A0A532U128-F1
#
_cell.length_a   1.000
_cell.length_b   1.000
_cell.length_c   1.000
_cell.angle_alpha   90.00
_cell.angle_beta   90.00
_cell.angle_gamma   90.00
#
_symmetry.space_group_name_H-M   'P 1'
#
loop_
_entity.id
_entity.type
_entity.pdbx_description
1 polymer ?
#
loop_
_entity_poly.entity_id
_entity_poly.type
_entity_poly.pdbx_seq_one_letter_code
_entity_poly.pdbx_strand_id
1 'polypeptide(L)'
;QLESVFTQAANTEIAYFVFPIPNGDCNGLYIARQDKDSFEVREQGGGTSSISFDYRIVAKRRGYEEVRFEEFTEPEQSPAELLNLPKEKKADKLKQPQRR
;
A
#
# COMPACT_ATOMS: atom_id res chain seq x y z
N GLN A 1 -9.48 4.94 -19.45
CA GLN A 1 -8.31 5.71 -18.99
C GLN A 1 -8.50 6.05 -17.53
N LEU A 2 -7.41 6.23 -16.78
CA LEU A 2 -7.43 6.65 -15.38
C LEU A 2 -7.67 8.16 -15.29
N GLU A 3 -8.45 8.56 -14.30
CA GLU A 3 -8.73 9.97 -14.05
C GLU A 3 -7.48 10.76 -13.63
N SER A 4 -7.36 12.00 -14.10
CA SER A 4 -6.17 12.84 -13.84
C SER A 4 -5.96 13.12 -12.35
N VAL A 5 -7.03 13.33 -11.58
CA VAL A 5 -6.92 13.55 -10.12
C VAL A 5 -6.35 12.31 -9.41
N PHE A 6 -6.65 11.11 -9.91
CA PHE A 6 -6.12 9.88 -9.34
C PHE A 6 -4.60 9.79 -9.55
N THR A 7 -4.12 10.08 -10.76
CA THR A 7 -2.69 9.99 -11.10
C THR A 7 -1.82 11.06 -10.41
N GLN A 8 -2.44 12.13 -9.87
CA GLN A 8 -1.75 13.12 -9.03
C GLN A 8 -1.40 12.56 -7.64
N ALA A 9 -2.20 11.63 -7.11
CA ALA A 9 -2.00 11.05 -5.77
C ALA A 9 -1.34 9.67 -5.80
N ALA A 10 -1.67 8.85 -6.80
CA ALA A 10 -1.11 7.52 -7.00
C ALA A 10 0.04 7.53 -8.01
N ASN A 11 1.16 6.90 -7.69
CA ASN A 11 2.23 6.69 -8.67
C ASN A 11 1.95 5.42 -9.49
N THR A 12 1.43 5.63 -10.70
CA THR A 12 1.19 4.58 -11.69
C THR A 12 2.32 4.43 -12.71
N GLU A 13 3.41 5.20 -12.58
CA GLU A 13 4.60 5.13 -13.45
C GLU A 13 5.59 4.03 -13.03
N ILE A 14 5.49 3.57 -11.78
CA ILE A 14 6.18 2.39 -11.28
C ILE A 14 5.25 1.16 -11.39
N ALA A 15 5.16 0.33 -10.35
CA ALA A 15 4.20 -0.75 -10.27
C ALA A 15 2.92 -0.32 -9.52
N TYR A 16 1.77 -0.75 -10.05
CA TYR A 16 0.49 -0.73 -9.37
C TYR A 16 -0.28 -2.03 -9.67
N PHE A 17 -1.32 -2.32 -8.91
CA PHE A 17 -2.17 -3.49 -9.10
C PHE A 17 -3.61 -3.06 -9.36
N VAL A 18 -4.27 -3.73 -10.30
CA VAL A 18 -5.70 -3.56 -10.58
C VAL A 18 -6.42 -4.86 -10.25
N PHE A 19 -7.50 -4.75 -9.47
CA PHE A 19 -8.36 -5.86 -9.08
C PHE A 19 -9.72 -5.67 -9.74
N PRO A 20 -10.04 -6.38 -10.83
CA PRO A 20 -11.36 -6.35 -11.43
C PRO A 20 -12.35 -7.14 -10.57
N ILE A 21 -13.56 -6.62 -10.41
CA ILE A 21 -14.66 -7.21 -9.64
C ILE A 21 -15.83 -7.38 -10.62
N PRO A 22 -16.14 -8.61 -11.07
CA PRO A 22 -17.20 -8.85 -12.03
C PRO A 22 -18.58 -8.58 -11.42
N ASN A 23 -19.44 -7.88 -12.16
CA ASN A 23 -20.83 -7.60 -11.76
C ASN A 23 -21.83 -8.46 -12.57
N GLY A 24 -21.40 -9.63 -13.01
CA GLY A 24 -22.20 -10.57 -13.81
C GLY A 24 -21.52 -11.93 -13.95
N ASP A 25 -22.24 -12.87 -14.53
CA ASP A 25 -21.73 -14.22 -14.78
C ASP A 25 -20.63 -14.20 -15.85
N CYS A 26 -19.52 -14.85 -15.53
CA CYS A 26 -18.34 -14.95 -16.38
C CYS A 26 -17.38 -16.02 -15.84
N ASN A 27 -16.40 -16.39 -16.66
CA ASN A 27 -15.32 -17.32 -16.25
C ASN A 27 -14.23 -16.66 -15.38
N GLY A 28 -14.46 -15.45 -14.92
CA GLY A 28 -13.48 -14.61 -14.23
C GLY A 28 -12.82 -13.59 -15.16
N LEU A 29 -12.27 -12.55 -14.57
CA LEU A 29 -11.61 -11.43 -15.27
C LEU A 29 -10.11 -11.41 -14.95
N TYR A 30 -9.31 -10.87 -15.87
CA TYR A 30 -7.87 -10.61 -15.66
C TYR A 30 -7.42 -9.34 -16.37
N ILE A 31 -6.28 -8.80 -15.94
CA ILE A 31 -5.65 -7.62 -16.56
C ILE A 31 -4.77 -8.10 -17.71
N ALA A 32 -5.19 -7.81 -18.94
CA ALA A 32 -4.48 -8.20 -20.16
C ALA A 32 -3.36 -7.22 -20.53
N ARG A 33 -3.55 -5.94 -20.22
CA ARG A 33 -2.57 -4.86 -20.40
C ARG A 33 -2.67 -3.86 -19.27
N GLN A 34 -1.54 -3.28 -18.91
CA GLN A 34 -1.44 -2.28 -17.85
C GLN A 34 -0.39 -1.24 -18.26
N ASP A 35 -0.84 0.01 -18.40
CA ASP A 35 -0.05 1.19 -18.77
C ASP A 35 -0.13 2.25 -17.66
N LYS A 36 0.62 3.35 -17.76
CA LYS A 36 0.61 4.40 -16.72
C LYS A 36 -0.74 5.08 -16.50
N ASP A 37 -1.61 5.11 -17.51
CA ASP A 37 -2.90 5.83 -17.53
C ASP A 37 -4.07 4.97 -18.05
N SER A 38 -3.85 3.67 -18.25
CA SER A 38 -4.89 2.74 -18.67
C SER A 38 -4.60 1.30 -18.27
N PHE A 39 -5.64 0.49 -18.26
CA PHE A 39 -5.56 -0.95 -18.18
C PHE A 39 -6.65 -1.57 -19.05
N GLU A 40 -6.42 -2.79 -19.50
CA GLU A 40 -7.35 -3.58 -20.30
C GLU A 40 -7.78 -4.81 -19.52
N VAL A 41 -9.08 -5.01 -19.35
CA VAL A 41 -9.67 -6.18 -18.68
C VAL A 41 -10.20 -7.14 -19.73
N ARG A 42 -9.93 -8.44 -19.56
CA ARG A 42 -10.47 -9.51 -20.42
C ARG A 42 -11.05 -10.65 -19.59
N GLU A 43 -11.98 -11.38 -20.17
CA GLU A 43 -12.52 -12.60 -19.58
C GLU A 43 -11.57 -13.77 -19.78
N GLN A 44 -11.46 -14.62 -18.76
CA GLN A 44 -10.61 -15.83 -18.78
C GLN A 44 -11.21 -16.92 -19.69
N GLY A 45 -10.35 -17.85 -20.10
CA GLY A 45 -10.79 -19.09 -20.76
C GLY A 45 -11.41 -18.92 -22.15
N GLY A 46 -11.17 -17.80 -22.83
CA GLY A 46 -11.80 -17.51 -24.12
C GLY A 46 -13.30 -17.20 -24.00
N GLY A 47 -13.74 -16.79 -22.81
CA GLY A 47 -15.11 -16.34 -22.58
C GLY A 47 -15.50 -15.18 -23.50
N THR A 48 -16.80 -15.08 -23.77
CA THR A 48 -17.39 -14.09 -24.70
C THR A 48 -18.44 -13.22 -24.01
N SER A 49 -18.51 -13.29 -22.68
CA SER A 49 -19.46 -12.55 -21.87
C SER A 49 -19.20 -11.06 -21.99
N SER A 50 -20.28 -10.28 -22.07
CA SER A 50 -20.23 -8.82 -22.03
C SER A 50 -20.90 -8.35 -20.75
N ILE A 51 -20.10 -8.22 -19.68
CA ILE A 51 -20.57 -7.80 -18.35
C ILE A 51 -19.92 -6.47 -17.94
N SER A 52 -20.62 -5.73 -17.09
CA SER A 52 -20.01 -4.64 -16.35
C SER A 52 -19.10 -5.17 -15.23
N PHE A 53 -18.15 -4.37 -14.79
CA PHE A 53 -17.25 -4.69 -13.69
C PHE A 53 -16.86 -3.41 -12.94
N ASP A 54 -16.64 -3.55 -11.63
CA ASP A 54 -15.98 -2.55 -10.82
C ASP A 54 -14.48 -2.88 -10.71
N TYR A 55 -13.69 -1.96 -10.18
CA TYR A 55 -12.27 -2.21 -9.97
C TYR A 55 -11.70 -1.48 -8.75
N ARG A 56 -10.63 -2.03 -8.20
CA ARG A 56 -9.79 -1.38 -7.20
C ARG A 56 -8.36 -1.26 -7.72
N ILE A 57 -7.75 -0.09 -7.54
CA ILE A 57 -6.34 0.13 -7.83
C ILE A 57 -5.57 0.26 -6.52
N VAL A 58 -4.44 -0.44 -6.41
CA VAL A 58 -3.48 -0.31 -5.32
C VAL A 58 -2.16 0.17 -5.91
N ALA A 59 -1.71 1.35 -5.48
CA ALA A 59 -0.48 1.98 -5.94
C ALA A 59 0.24 2.63 -4.75
N LYS A 60 1.55 2.86 -4.88
CA LYS A 60 2.26 3.73 -3.93
C LYS A 60 1.77 5.17 -4.08
N ARG A 61 1.80 5.94 -2.98
CA ARG A 61 1.50 7.38 -3.04
C ARG A 61 2.63 8.10 -3.78
N ARG A 62 2.26 8.95 -4.74
CA ARG A 62 3.20 9.76 -5.52
C ARG A 62 4.03 10.65 -4.60
N GLY A 63 5.35 10.58 -4.74
CA GLY A 63 6.32 11.33 -3.94
C GLY A 63 6.66 10.72 -2.56
N TYR A 64 6.13 9.54 -2.24
CA TYR A 64 6.35 8.83 -0.97
C TYR A 64 6.63 7.35 -1.18
N GLU A 65 7.16 6.99 -2.35
CA GLU A 65 7.34 5.61 -2.78
C GLU A 65 8.25 4.83 -1.82
N GLU A 66 9.21 5.52 -1.21
CA GLU A 66 10.21 4.93 -0.32
C GLU A 66 9.98 5.24 1.16
N VAL A 67 8.87 5.92 1.51
CA VAL A 67 8.55 6.17 2.91
C VAL A 67 8.05 4.88 3.56
N ARG A 68 8.79 4.44 4.57
CA ARG A 68 8.48 3.28 5.40
C ARG A 68 8.30 3.74 6.85
N PHE A 69 7.69 2.88 7.66
CA PHE A 69 7.81 3.03 9.09
C PHE A 69 9.29 2.96 9.49
N GLU A 70 9.66 3.75 10.49
CA GLU A 70 10.98 3.66 11.10
C GLU A 70 11.23 2.24 11.60
N GLU A 71 12.49 1.82 11.52
CA GLU A 71 12.90 0.56 12.09
C GLU A 71 12.63 0.59 13.60
N PHE A 72 11.81 -0.34 14.06
CA PHE A 72 11.55 -0.49 15.48
C PHE A 72 12.57 -1.47 16.06
N THR A 73 13.47 -0.96 16.91
CA THR A 73 14.28 -1.81 17.78
C THR A 73 13.53 -2.02 19.08
N GLU A 74 13.26 -3.27 19.44
CA GLU A 74 12.72 -3.59 20.76
C GLU A 74 13.66 -3.03 21.85
N PRO A 75 13.15 -2.25 22.81
CA PRO A 75 13.97 -1.80 23.91
C PRO A 75 14.44 -3.02 24.70
N GLU A 76 15.73 -3.07 25.06
CA GLU A 76 16.31 -4.17 25.85
C GLU A 76 15.63 -4.40 27.21
N GLN A 77 14.84 -3.42 27.66
CA GLN A 77 14.07 -3.50 28.89
C GLN A 77 12.60 -3.31 28.57
N SER A 78 11.78 -4.18 29.13
CA SER A 78 10.33 -4.08 29.01
C SER A 78 9.81 -2.76 29.62
N PRO A 79 8.66 -2.26 29.15
CA PRO A 79 8.03 -1.09 29.74
C PRO A 79 7.79 -1.21 31.25
N ALA A 80 7.50 -2.42 31.73
CA ALA A 80 7.33 -2.72 33.16
C ALA A 80 8.64 -2.52 33.96
N GLU A 81 9.78 -2.91 33.38
CA GLU A 81 11.09 -2.70 34.01
C GLU A 81 11.46 -1.21 34.02
N LEU A 82 11.20 -0.47 32.94
CA LEU A 82 11.41 0.98 32.90
C LEU A 82 10.56 1.72 33.94
N LEU A 83 9.36 1.24 34.23
CA LEU A 83 8.48 1.79 35.27
C LEU A 83 8.99 1.52 36.69
N ASN A 84 9.77 0.46 36.89
CA ASN A 84 10.33 0.08 38.19
C ASN A 84 11.75 0.62 38.44
N LEU A 85 12.37 1.30 37.46
CA LEU A 85 13.67 1.93 37.63
C LEU A 85 13.64 3.06 38.68
N PRO A 86 14.72 3.26 39.46
CA PRO A 86 14.85 4.46 40.29
C PRO A 86 14.84 5.73 39.43
N LYS A 87 14.21 6.80 39.94
CA LYS A 87 13.88 8.03 39.18
C LYS A 87 15.08 8.66 38.46
N GLU A 88 16.27 8.59 39.04
CA GLU A 88 17.51 9.10 38.46
C GLU A 88 17.92 8.35 37.17
N LYS A 89 17.72 7.02 37.13
CA LYS A 89 18.05 6.19 35.96
C LYS A 89 17.00 6.31 34.84
N LYS A 90 15.75 6.68 35.15
CA LYS A 90 14.70 6.92 34.16
C LYS A 90 14.98 8.14 33.28
N ALA A 91 15.45 9.24 33.88
CA ALA A 91 15.69 10.50 33.18
C ALA A 91 16.88 10.44 32.22
N ASP A 92 17.86 9.58 32.50
CA ASP A 92 19.06 9.41 31.67
C ASP A 92 18.78 8.55 30.43
N LYS A 93 17.96 7.49 30.58
CA LYS A 93 17.52 6.65 29.45
C LYS A 93 16.51 7.33 28.51
N LEU A 94 15.72 8.28 29.00
CA LEU A 94 14.77 9.04 28.17
C LEU A 94 15.45 10.14 27.33
N LYS A 95 16.74 10.43 27.57
CA LYS A 95 17.48 11.55 26.96
C LYS A 95 18.41 11.17 25.79
N GLN A 96 18.44 9.93 25.32
CA GLN A 96 19.25 9.54 24.15
C GLN A 96 18.42 8.80 23.09
N PRO A 97 18.57 9.15 21.80
CA PRO A 97 18.39 10.48 21.23
C PRO A 97 17.18 10.50 20.27
N GLN A 98 16.42 11.59 20.25
CA GLN A 98 15.74 11.98 19.02
C GLN A 98 16.83 12.38 18.01
N ARG A 99 17.18 11.49 17.09
CA ARG A 99 18.17 11.75 16.05
C ARG A 99 17.45 11.86 14.70
N ARG A 100 17.39 13.11 14.24
CA ARG A 100 17.15 13.67 12.89
C ARG A 100 16.05 13.07 12.04
#